data_AF-A0AAD4ID15-F1
#
_entry.id   AF-A0AAD4ID15-F1
#
_cell.length_a   1.000
_cell.length_b   1.000
_cell.length_c   1.000
_cell.angle_alpha   90.00
_cell.angle_beta   90.00
_cell.angle_gamma   90.00
#
_symmetry.space_group_name_H-M   'P 1'
#
loop_
_entity.id
_entity.type
_entity.pdbx_description
1 polymer ?
#
loop_
_entity_poly.entity_id
_entity_poly.type
_entity_poly.pdbx_seq_one_letter_code
_entity_poly.pdbx_strand_id
1 'polypeptide(L)'
;MWNDVVDQAAPDQRVQERRGSPEYWGCMVQDGARVMKHDNTQTSALTIISILLSNQSHPLQLHTELAQNGYDLPNTSVRRQLAADITVMVFGGQSRIAELEEEVRRTATDNVVLRARLQGEINDLDEEVRKQRREIEKLKKKKKTCEYGTGLLVYLLTLSSGV
;
A
#
# COMPACT_ATOMS: atom_id res chain seq x y z
N MET A 1 30.48 10.36 30.39
CA MET A 1 30.66 8.93 30.77
C MET A 1 29.41 8.45 31.48
N TRP A 2 29.18 7.13 31.58
CA TRP A 2 27.90 6.61 32.12
C TRP A 2 27.67 6.99 33.58
N ASN A 3 28.73 7.23 34.35
CA ASN A 3 28.66 7.71 35.74
C ASN A 3 28.34 9.21 35.89
N ASP A 4 28.36 9.98 34.80
CA ASP A 4 28.04 11.41 34.83
C ASP A 4 26.52 11.66 34.70
N VAL A 5 25.72 10.59 34.57
CA VAL A 5 24.26 10.67 34.48
C VAL A 5 23.68 10.66 35.90
N VAL A 6 22.98 11.75 36.24
CA VAL A 6 22.41 12.03 37.58
C VAL A 6 21.39 10.98 38.02
N ASP A 7 20.72 10.34 37.06
CA ASP A 7 19.84 9.19 37.27
C ASP A 7 20.45 7.96 36.59
N GLN A 8 20.92 6.98 37.38
CA GLN A 8 21.50 5.73 36.87
C GLN A 8 20.43 4.70 36.48
N ALA A 9 19.19 4.83 36.95
CA ALA A 9 18.13 3.86 36.66
C ALA A 9 17.62 3.98 35.22
N ALA A 10 17.40 5.20 34.74
CA ALA A 10 16.97 5.48 33.37
C ALA A 10 17.93 4.96 32.26
N PRO A 11 19.26 5.16 32.33
CA PRO A 11 20.19 4.65 31.33
C PRO A 11 20.35 3.12 31.38
N ASP A 12 20.34 2.52 32.57
CA ASP A 12 20.45 1.06 32.69
C ASP A 12 19.20 0.36 32.12
N GLN A 13 18.00 0.92 32.35
CA GLN A 13 16.76 0.44 31.72
C GLN A 13 16.83 0.56 30.19
N ARG A 14 17.28 1.70 29.67
CA ARG A 14 17.43 1.93 28.22
C ARG A 14 18.41 0.97 27.57
N VAL A 15 19.45 0.56 28.28
CA VAL A 15 20.39 -0.46 27.80
C VAL A 15 19.72 -1.81 27.69
N GLN A 16 18.86 -2.18 28.65
CA GLN A 16 18.08 -3.42 28.57
C GLN A 16 17.07 -3.39 27.42
N GLU A 17 16.37 -2.26 27.25
CA GLU A 17 15.43 -2.07 26.13
C GLU A 17 16.14 -2.22 24.77
N ARG A 18 17.33 -1.63 24.62
CA ARG A 18 18.12 -1.75 23.39
C ARG A 18 18.66 -3.16 23.17
N ARG A 19 19.03 -3.87 24.23
CA ARG A 19 19.44 -5.28 24.16
C ARG A 19 18.28 -6.20 23.82
N GLY A 20 17.06 -5.89 24.27
CA GLY A 20 15.87 -6.70 24.02
C GLY A 20 15.20 -6.43 22.68
N SER A 21 15.34 -5.21 22.15
CA SER A 21 14.70 -4.82 20.90
C SER A 21 15.55 -5.19 19.68
N PRO A 22 15.01 -5.99 18.73
CA PRO A 22 15.68 -6.32 17.47
C PRO A 22 16.02 -5.09 16.62
N GLU A 23 15.26 -4.00 16.75
CA GLU A 23 15.49 -2.75 16.02
C GLU A 23 16.79 -2.03 16.44
N TYR A 24 17.29 -2.32 17.66
CA TYR A 24 18.50 -1.70 18.18
C TYR A 24 19.65 -2.70 18.26
N TRP A 25 19.93 -3.25 19.44
CA TRP A 25 21.07 -4.14 19.69
C TRP A 25 20.64 -5.60 19.80
N GLY A 26 19.33 -5.89 19.79
CA GLY A 26 18.79 -7.23 19.98
C GLY A 26 19.35 -8.25 18.99
N CYS A 27 19.35 -7.93 17.69
CA CYS A 27 19.92 -8.84 16.68
C CYS A 27 21.41 -9.09 16.92
N MET A 28 22.18 -8.03 17.20
CA MET A 28 23.62 -8.18 17.47
C MET A 28 23.89 -9.05 18.71
N VAL A 29 23.13 -8.83 19.79
CA VAL A 29 23.26 -9.61 21.04
C VAL A 29 22.85 -11.07 20.82
N GLN A 30 21.79 -11.32 20.05
CA GLN A 30 21.38 -12.67 19.65
C GLN A 30 22.47 -13.39 18.84
N ASP A 31 23.17 -12.66 17.99
CA ASP A 31 24.30 -13.16 17.19
C ASP A 31 25.62 -13.25 17.99
N GLY A 32 25.56 -13.09 19.32
CA GLY A 32 26.69 -13.30 20.22
C GLY A 32 27.48 -12.04 20.59
N ALA A 33 27.05 -10.85 20.15
CA ALA A 33 27.67 -9.60 20.58
C ALA A 33 27.46 -9.37 22.09
N ARG A 34 28.47 -8.80 22.74
CA ARG A 34 28.45 -8.50 24.17
C ARG A 34 28.44 -7.00 24.38
N VAL A 35 27.51 -6.51 25.20
CA VAL A 35 27.43 -5.11 25.59
C VAL A 35 28.11 -4.92 26.94
N MET A 36 29.08 -4.01 27.02
CA MET A 36 29.84 -3.71 28.23
C MET A 36 29.74 -2.23 28.61
N LYS A 37 29.60 -1.94 29.91
CA LYS A 37 29.55 -0.58 30.46
C LYS A 37 30.98 -0.08 30.71
N HIS A 38 31.28 1.13 30.24
CA HIS A 38 32.50 1.84 30.60
C HIS A 38 32.16 2.97 31.57
N ASP A 39 32.66 2.85 32.79
CA ASP A 39 32.32 3.69 33.94
C ASP A 39 33.36 4.81 34.21
N ASN A 40 34.18 5.14 33.21
CA ASN A 40 35.30 6.09 33.31
C ASN A 40 36.40 5.71 34.30
N THR A 41 36.45 4.46 34.75
CA THR A 41 37.57 3.98 35.57
C THR A 41 38.60 3.28 34.71
N GLN A 42 39.85 3.33 35.14
CA GLN A 42 40.93 2.54 34.54
C GLN A 42 40.60 1.04 34.56
N THR A 43 39.97 0.57 35.63
CA THR A 43 39.58 -0.83 35.79
C THR A 43 38.62 -1.28 34.69
N SER A 44 37.52 -0.54 34.45
CA SER A 44 36.57 -0.94 33.40
C SER A 44 37.17 -0.84 31.99
N ALA A 45 38.04 0.14 31.73
CA ALA A 45 38.76 0.23 30.46
C ALA A 45 39.65 -1.00 30.25
N LEU A 46 40.44 -1.39 31.25
CA LEU A 46 41.30 -2.57 31.18
C LEU A 46 40.50 -3.86 31.04
N THR A 47 39.32 -3.98 31.68
CA THR A 47 38.42 -5.13 31.50
C THR A 47 37.90 -5.23 30.07
N ILE A 48 37.53 -4.11 29.44
CA ILE A 48 37.09 -4.10 28.04
C ILE A 48 38.24 -4.49 27.12
N ILE A 49 39.44 -3.92 27.33
CA ILE A 49 40.63 -4.21 26.53
C ILE A 49 41.02 -5.68 26.65
N SER A 50 41.02 -6.26 27.85
CA SER A 50 41.40 -7.67 28.03
C SER A 50 40.46 -8.61 27.28
N ILE A 51 39.16 -8.32 27.26
CA ILE A 51 38.17 -9.11 26.50
C ILE A 51 38.42 -8.96 25.00
N LEU A 52 38.69 -7.75 24.51
CA LEU A 52 38.99 -7.51 23.09
C LEU A 52 40.26 -8.24 22.64
N LEU A 53 41.30 -8.23 23.46
CA LEU A 53 42.56 -8.94 23.18
C LEU A 53 42.41 -10.45 23.26
N SER A 54 41.49 -10.95 24.10
CA SER A 54 41.18 -12.39 24.20
C SER A 54 40.34 -12.90 23.02
N ASN A 55 39.63 -12.01 22.32
CA ASN A 55 38.87 -12.38 21.13
C ASN A 55 39.82 -12.58 19.95
N GLN A 56 39.80 -13.79 19.37
CA GLN A 56 40.50 -14.04 18.12
C GLN A 56 39.85 -13.21 17.01
N SER A 57 40.65 -12.34 16.39
CA SER A 57 40.21 -11.55 15.24
C SER A 57 39.92 -12.51 14.09
N HIS A 58 38.64 -12.60 13.71
CA HIS A 58 38.22 -13.24 12.48
C HIS A 58 38.10 -12.14 11.43
N PRO A 59 39.08 -11.97 10.53
CA PRO A 59 38.99 -10.96 9.50
C PRO A 59 37.77 -11.26 8.62
N LEU A 60 37.01 -10.22 8.27
CA LEU A 60 35.96 -10.35 7.27
C LEU A 60 36.58 -10.91 5.99
N GLN A 61 35.84 -11.78 5.31
CA GLN A 61 36.29 -12.38 4.05
C GLN A 61 36.71 -11.30 3.04
N LEU A 62 36.01 -10.17 3.00
CA LEU A 62 36.39 -9.01 2.18
C LEU A 62 37.77 -8.46 2.52
N HIS A 63 38.10 -8.35 3.82
CA HIS A 63 39.41 -7.87 4.26
C HIS A 63 40.52 -8.86 3.89
N THR A 64 40.28 -10.17 4.01
CA THR A 64 41.19 -11.21 3.53
C THR A 64 41.43 -11.07 2.02
N GLU A 65 40.35 -10.92 1.24
CA GLU A 65 40.44 -10.81 -0.22
C GLU A 65 41.17 -9.55 -0.69
N LEU A 66 40.94 -8.41 -0.03
CA LEU A 66 41.58 -7.13 -0.38
C LEU A 66 43.03 -7.06 0.11
N ALA A 67 43.28 -7.42 1.38
CA ALA A 67 44.59 -7.18 2.01
C ALA A 67 45.58 -8.34 1.83
N GLN A 68 45.11 -9.59 1.77
CA GLN A 68 45.98 -10.77 1.69
C GLN A 68 46.05 -11.35 0.28
N ASN A 69 44.93 -11.37 -0.44
CA ASN A 69 44.88 -11.95 -1.80
C ASN A 69 45.15 -10.93 -2.92
N GLY A 70 45.23 -9.63 -2.58
CA GLY A 70 45.49 -8.56 -3.55
C GLY A 70 44.41 -8.43 -4.62
N TYR A 71 43.17 -8.85 -4.33
CA TYR A 71 42.06 -8.68 -5.26
C TYR A 71 41.63 -7.22 -5.32
N ASP A 72 41.38 -6.73 -6.52
CA ASP A 72 40.64 -5.48 -6.67
C ASP A 72 39.18 -5.68 -6.21
N LEU A 73 38.57 -4.61 -5.67
CA LEU A 73 37.16 -4.56 -5.24
C LEU A 73 36.17 -5.27 -6.21
N PRO A 74 36.28 -5.13 -7.55
CA PRO A 74 35.38 -5.79 -8.49
C PRO A 74 35.42 -7.33 -8.43
N ASN A 75 36.57 -7.90 -8.04
CA ASN A 75 36.84 -9.34 -8.06
C ASN A 75 36.58 -10.02 -6.71
N THR A 76 36.09 -9.28 -5.73
CA THR A 76 35.74 -9.79 -4.40
C THR A 76 34.48 -10.65 -4.43
N SER A 77 34.39 -11.64 -3.54
CA SER A 77 33.21 -12.49 -3.36
C SER A 77 31.97 -11.68 -2.98
N VAL A 78 32.15 -10.67 -2.12
CA VAL A 78 31.07 -9.75 -1.71
C VAL A 78 30.51 -9.01 -2.92
N ARG A 79 31.36 -8.55 -3.84
CA ARG A 79 30.89 -7.89 -5.06
C ARG A 79 30.11 -8.84 -5.97
N ARG A 80 30.58 -10.08 -6.15
CA ARG A 80 29.88 -11.09 -6.95
C ARG A 80 28.51 -11.42 -6.36
N GLN A 81 28.43 -11.61 -5.04
CA GLN A 81 27.17 -11.87 -4.36
C GLN A 81 26.20 -10.69 -4.52
N LEU A 82 26.67 -9.47 -4.26
CA LEU A 82 25.86 -8.27 -4.42
C LEU A 82 25.35 -8.10 -5.86
N ALA A 83 26.19 -8.38 -6.86
CA ALA A 83 25.79 -8.32 -8.26
C ALA A 83 24.71 -9.37 -8.60
N ALA A 84 24.83 -10.58 -8.07
CA ALA A 84 23.82 -11.63 -8.22
C ALA A 84 22.49 -11.19 -7.58
N ASP A 85 22.52 -10.69 -6.35
CA ASP A 85 21.33 -10.25 -5.62
C ASP A 85 20.62 -9.09 -6.36
N ILE A 86 21.39 -8.11 -6.85
CA ILE A 86 20.85 -7.02 -7.67
C ILE A 86 20.20 -7.55 -8.95
N THR A 87 20.83 -8.51 -9.62
CA THR A 87 20.29 -9.10 -10.85
C THR A 87 18.95 -9.80 -10.58
N VAL A 88 18.86 -10.55 -9.47
CA VAL A 88 17.61 -11.20 -9.04
C VAL A 88 16.53 -10.16 -8.75
N MET A 89 16.86 -9.08 -8.03
CA MET A 89 15.91 -8.00 -7.75
C MET A 89 15.41 -7.31 -9.02
N VAL A 90 16.30 -7.03 -9.98
CA VAL A 90 15.92 -6.43 -11.27
C VAL A 90 14.99 -7.35 -12.05
N PHE A 91 15.31 -8.64 -12.14
CA PHE A 91 14.50 -9.62 -12.85
C PHE A 91 13.11 -9.80 -12.20
N GLY A 92 13.07 -9.87 -10.87
CA GLY A 92 11.81 -9.91 -10.11
C GLY A 92 10.98 -8.65 -10.32
N GLY A 93 11.62 -7.47 -10.30
CA GLY A 93 10.97 -6.19 -10.57
C GLY A 93 10.38 -6.11 -11.98
N GLN A 94 11.15 -6.52 -12.99
CA GLN A 94 10.69 -6.57 -14.39
C GLN A 94 9.49 -7.52 -14.57
N SER A 95 9.54 -8.69 -13.92
CA SER A 95 8.43 -9.64 -13.96
C SER A 95 7.17 -9.06 -13.33
N ARG A 96 7.30 -8.35 -12.20
CA ARG A 96 6.18 -7.68 -11.54
C ARG A 96 5.61 -6.53 -12.36
N ILE A 97 6.46 -5.77 -13.05
CA ILE A 97 6.01 -4.71 -13.98
C ILE A 97 5.16 -5.33 -15.09
N ALA A 98 5.65 -6.40 -15.74
CA ALA A 98 4.93 -7.05 -16.83
C ALA A 98 3.56 -7.61 -16.37
N GLU A 99 3.50 -8.19 -15.17
CA GLU A 99 2.24 -8.66 -14.57
C GLU A 99 1.24 -7.52 -14.35
N LEU A 100 1.71 -6.39 -13.80
CA LEU A 100 0.86 -5.22 -13.57
C LEU A 100 0.39 -4.58 -14.88
N GLU A 101 1.24 -4.52 -15.90
CA GLU A 101 0.85 -4.02 -17.22
C GLU A 101 -0.24 -4.89 -17.87
N GLU A 102 -0.16 -6.21 -17.70
CA GLU A 102 -1.21 -7.14 -18.13
C GLU A 102 -2.52 -6.90 -17.38
N GLU A 103 -2.47 -6.71 -16.06
CA GLU A 103 -3.65 -6.43 -15.25
C GLU A 103 -4.31 -5.10 -15.63
N VAL A 104 -3.52 -4.05 -15.86
CA VAL A 104 -4.01 -2.76 -16.37
C VAL A 104 -4.67 -2.94 -17.74
N ARG A 105 -4.10 -3.77 -18.62
CA ARG A 105 -4.69 -4.03 -19.95
C ARG A 105 -6.03 -4.75 -19.84
N ARG A 106 -6.14 -5.78 -19.00
CA ARG A 106 -7.38 -6.54 -18.78
C ARG A 106 -8.47 -5.68 -18.18
N THR A 107 -8.14 -4.90 -17.15
CA THR A 107 -9.10 -3.97 -16.55
C THR A 107 -9.55 -2.90 -17.54
N ALA A 108 -8.66 -2.42 -18.42
CA ALA A 108 -9.06 -1.48 -19.48
C ALA A 108 -10.06 -2.13 -20.47
N THR A 109 -9.83 -3.37 -20.89
CA THR A 109 -10.78 -4.08 -21.77
C THR A 109 -12.13 -4.33 -21.09
N ASP A 110 -12.11 -4.76 -19.83
CA ASP A 110 -13.33 -5.03 -19.06
C ASP A 110 -14.13 -3.75 -18.85
N ASN A 111 -13.46 -2.62 -18.58
CA ASN A 111 -14.10 -1.32 -18.47
C ASN A 111 -14.77 -0.87 -19.77
N VAL A 112 -14.18 -1.15 -20.94
CA VAL A 112 -14.80 -0.83 -22.24
C VAL A 112 -16.07 -1.65 -22.43
N VAL A 113 -16.03 -2.96 -22.15
CA VAL A 113 -17.20 -3.85 -22.25
C VAL A 113 -18.30 -3.40 -21.30
N LEU A 114 -17.95 -3.11 -20.05
CA LEU A 114 -18.90 -2.64 -19.03
C LEU A 114 -19.55 -1.31 -19.43
N ARG A 115 -18.76 -0.36 -19.93
CA ARG A 115 -19.29 0.93 -20.44
C ARG A 115 -20.25 0.74 -21.59
N ALA A 116 -19.95 -0.14 -22.54
CA ALA A 116 -20.85 -0.42 -23.66
C ALA A 116 -22.18 -1.02 -23.19
N ARG A 117 -22.13 -1.94 -22.22
CA ARG A 117 -23.32 -2.52 -21.61
C ARG A 117 -24.18 -1.48 -20.89
N LEU A 118 -23.56 -0.67 -20.02
CA LEU A 118 -24.27 0.38 -19.28
C LEU A 118 -24.87 1.42 -20.23
N GLN A 119 -24.19 1.76 -21.32
CA GLN A 119 -24.72 2.66 -22.34
C GLN A 119 -25.96 2.07 -23.05
N GLY A 120 -25.97 0.76 -23.29
CA GLY A 120 -27.16 0.05 -23.79
C GLY A 120 -28.33 0.14 -22.82
N GLU A 121 -28.10 -0.17 -21.54
CA GLU A 121 -29.13 -0.08 -20.49
C GLU A 121 -29.68 1.36 -20.36
N ILE A 122 -28.83 2.38 -20.46
CA ILE A 122 -29.25 3.80 -20.47
C ILE A 122 -30.17 4.09 -21.66
N ASN A 123 -29.83 3.63 -22.86
CA ASN A 123 -30.62 3.89 -24.06
C ASN A 123 -32.00 3.20 -23.98
N ASP A 124 -32.06 1.96 -23.49
CA ASP A 124 -33.31 1.22 -23.30
C ASP A 124 -34.22 1.91 -22.28
N LEU A 125 -33.64 2.36 -21.17
CA LEU A 125 -34.36 3.13 -20.14
C LEU A 125 -34.88 4.47 -20.69
N ASP A 126 -34.10 5.17 -21.53
CA ASP A 126 -34.52 6.44 -22.14
C ASP A 126 -35.72 6.24 -23.08
N GLU A 127 -35.73 5.16 -23.86
CA GLU A 127 -36.86 4.83 -24.72
C GLU A 127 -38.12 4.46 -23.94
N GLU A 128 -37.98 3.71 -22.83
CA GLU A 128 -39.12 3.39 -21.97
C GLU A 128 -39.70 4.66 -21.31
N VAL A 129 -38.83 5.56 -20.81
CA VAL A 129 -39.24 6.87 -20.29
C VAL A 129 -39.95 7.69 -21.37
N ARG A 130 -39.45 7.71 -22.61
CA ARG A 130 -40.13 8.38 -23.73
C ARG A 130 -41.51 7.79 -23.99
N LYS A 131 -41.64 6.47 -23.99
CA LYS A 131 -42.92 5.78 -24.21
C LYS A 131 -43.94 6.14 -23.12
N GLN A 132 -43.53 6.07 -21.86
CA GLN A 132 -44.38 6.44 -20.73
C GLN A 132 -44.81 7.91 -20.78
N ARG A 133 -43.90 8.83 -21.15
CA ARG A 133 -44.26 10.25 -21.37
C ARG A 133 -45.33 10.41 -22.44
N ARG A 134 -45.21 9.72 -23.58
CA ARG A 134 -46.22 9.73 -24.66
C ARG A 134 -47.56 9.20 -24.17
N GLU A 135 -47.58 8.15 -23.36
CA GLU A 135 -48.80 7.58 -22.79
C GLU A 135 -49.48 8.52 -21.80
N ILE A 136 -48.71 9.14 -20.89
CA ILE A 136 -49.21 10.17 -19.97
C ILE A 136 -49.84 11.33 -20.75
N GLU A 137 -49.21 11.78 -21.84
CA GLU A 137 -49.75 12.86 -22.66
C GLU A 137 -51.06 12.47 -23.36
N LYS A 138 -51.16 11.24 -23.90
CA LYS A 138 -52.40 10.71 -24.47
C LYS A 138 -53.53 10.64 -23.43
N LEU A 139 -53.22 10.19 -22.22
CA LEU A 139 -54.18 10.12 -21.11
C LEU A 139 -54.66 11.53 -20.70
N LYS A 140 -53.76 12.51 -20.63
CA LYS A 140 -54.10 13.92 -20.38
C LYS A 140 -55.04 14.47 -21.46
N LYS A 141 -54.76 14.18 -22.74
CA LYS A 141 -55.63 14.58 -23.87
C LYS A 141 -57.02 13.95 -23.76
N LYS A 142 -57.11 12.63 -23.54
CA LYS A 142 -58.39 11.92 -23.35
C LYS A 142 -59.21 12.46 -22.17
N LYS A 143 -58.55 12.75 -21.04
CA LYS A 143 -59.21 13.34 -19.86
C LYS A 143 -59.86 14.69 -20.20
N LYS A 144 -59.12 15.57 -20.90
CA LYS A 144 -59.65 16.86 -21.36
C LYS A 144 -60.86 16.68 -22.28
N THR A 145 -60.80 15.79 -23.28
CA THR A 145 -61.95 15.56 -24.18
C THR A 145 -63.18 15.02 -23.45
N CYS A 146 -62.99 14.21 -22.41
CA CYS A 146 -64.09 13.71 -21.58
C CYS A 146 -64.70 14.83 -20.71
N GLU A 147 -63.88 15.70 -20.12
CA GLU A 147 -64.34 16.86 -19.34
C GLU A 147 -65.12 17.88 -20.18
N TYR A 148 -64.71 18.15 -21.42
CA TYR A 148 -65.48 19.02 -22.33
C TYR A 148 -66.77 18.35 -22.83
N GLY A 149 -66.76 17.03 -23.05
CA GLY A 149 -67.93 16.26 -23.46
C GLY A 149 -68.99 16.16 -22.36
N THR A 150 -68.58 15.93 -21.11
CA THR A 150 -69.50 15.94 -19.95
C THR A 150 -70.00 17.35 -19.64
N GLY A 151 -69.15 18.38 -19.78
CA GLY A 151 -69.56 19.78 -19.65
C GLY A 151 -70.64 20.19 -20.65
N LEU A 152 -70.53 19.77 -21.92
CA LEU A 152 -71.54 20.02 -22.96
C LEU A 152 -72.84 19.24 -22.72
N LEU A 153 -72.76 17.99 -22.25
CA LEU A 153 -73.93 17.19 -21.90
C LEU A 153 -74.69 17.77 -20.70
N VAL A 154 -73.98 18.27 -19.68
CA VAL A 154 -74.60 18.95 -18.53
C VAL A 154 -75.25 20.27 -18.96
N TYR A 155 -74.63 21.05 -19.85
CA TYR A 155 -75.21 22.28 -20.38
C TYR A 155 -76.46 22.04 -21.25
N LEU A 156 -76.47 20.98 -22.06
CA LEU A 156 -77.63 20.61 -22.89
C LEU A 156 -78.79 20.04 -22.06
N LEU A 157 -78.49 19.31 -20.98
CA LEU A 157 -79.51 18.78 -20.07
C LEU A 157 -80.13 19.88 -19.19
N THR A 158 -79.38 20.91 -18.77
CA THR A 158 -79.95 22.04 -18.01
C THR A 158 -80.79 22.98 -18.88
N LEU A 159 -80.46 23.15 -20.16
CA LEU A 159 -81.28 23.91 -21.12
C LEU A 159 -82.59 23.19 -21.50
N SER A 160 -82.63 21.86 -21.42
CA SER A 160 -83.84 21.07 -21.70
C SER A 160 -84.79 20.90 -20.51
N SER A 161 -84.39 21.31 -19.30
CA SER A 161 -85.22 21.23 -18.08
C SER A 161 -85.68 22.60 -17.54
N GLY A 162 -85.46 23.67 -18.30
CA GLY A 162 -85.79 25.05 -17.94
C GLY A 162 -86.89 25.70 -18.79
N VAL A 163 -87.94 24.94 -19.15
CA VAL A 163 -89.21 25.45 -19.73
C VAL A 163 -90.38 24.81 -19.00
#